data_AF-A0A7Y3DMY7-F1
#
_entry.id   AF-A0A7Y3DMY7-F1
#
_cell.length_a   1.000
_cell.length_b   1.000
_cell.length_c   1.000
_cell.angle_alpha   90.00
_cell.angle_beta   90.00
_cell.angle_gamma   90.00
#
_symmetry.space_group_name_H-M   'P 1'
#
loop_
_entity.id
_entity.type
_entity.pdbx_description
1 polymer ?
#
loop_
_entity_poly.entity_id
_entity_poly.type
_entity_poly.pdbx_seq_one_letter_code
_entity_poly.pdbx_strand_id
1 'polypeptide(L)'
;MPFIPAFKPLSSDFSRALWFVFYEDRLLIKANEGTDLIPRSQDLTKYGISPIYKQYLGSLDGLPCYAAELTYNQIEVDNFAFKGLRELFFSQLEEELIWIAGRANQLVDWNRSHRYCG
;
A
#
# COMPACT_ATOMS: atom_id res chain seq x y z
N MET A 1 -3.73 -15.47 10.42
CA MET A 1 -5.20 -15.35 10.29
C MET A 1 -5.46 -14.64 8.96
N PRO A 2 -6.50 -15.01 8.19
CA PRO A 2 -6.67 -14.48 6.85
C PRO A 2 -7.06 -13.00 6.85
N PHE A 3 -6.77 -12.32 5.76
CA PHE A 3 -7.24 -10.97 5.46
C PHE A 3 -8.77 -10.86 5.52
N ILE A 4 -9.26 -9.90 6.30
CA ILE A 4 -10.69 -9.61 6.46
C ILE A 4 -11.02 -8.28 5.76
N PRO A 5 -11.73 -8.30 4.61
CA PRO A 5 -12.10 -7.08 3.92
C PRO A 5 -13.12 -6.28 4.72
N ALA A 6 -12.96 -4.95 4.78
CA ALA A 6 -13.88 -4.06 5.46
C ALA A 6 -13.79 -2.63 4.91
N PHE A 7 -14.87 -1.86 5.05
CA PHE A 7 -14.97 -0.49 4.54
C PHE A 7 -14.57 0.58 5.56
N LYS A 8 -14.62 0.24 6.86
CA LYS A 8 -14.20 1.12 7.96
C LYS A 8 -13.36 0.31 8.95
N PRO A 9 -12.28 0.89 9.48
CA PRO A 9 -11.52 0.23 10.53
C PRO A 9 -12.37 0.12 11.80
N LEU A 10 -12.33 -1.06 12.44
CA LEU A 10 -13.01 -1.30 13.72
C LEU A 10 -12.25 -0.68 14.90
N SER A 11 -10.94 -0.50 14.75
CA SER A 11 -10.04 0.07 15.75
C SER A 11 -9.29 1.28 15.19
N SER A 12 -9.01 2.26 16.04
CA SER A 12 -8.28 3.48 15.67
C SER A 12 -6.76 3.31 15.75
N ASP A 13 -6.23 2.09 15.80
CA ASP A 13 -4.78 1.85 15.85
C ASP A 13 -4.17 1.99 14.45
N PHE A 14 -4.05 3.24 14.02
CA PHE A 14 -3.40 3.60 12.76
C PHE A 14 -1.89 3.41 12.81
N SER A 15 -1.27 3.30 13.99
CA SER A 15 0.19 3.36 14.14
C SER A 15 0.94 2.21 13.46
N ARG A 16 0.27 1.07 13.28
CA ARG A 16 0.81 -0.15 12.67
C ARG A 16 0.12 -0.53 11.36
N ALA A 17 -0.70 0.36 10.79
CA ALA A 17 -1.39 0.08 9.55
C ALA A 17 -0.41 -0.16 8.40
N LEU A 18 -0.72 -1.13 7.56
CA LEU A 18 -0.01 -1.48 6.33
C LEU A 18 -0.53 -0.59 5.19
N TRP A 19 0.40 0.00 4.44
CA TRP A 19 0.09 0.93 3.36
C TRP A 19 0.55 0.39 2.01
N PHE A 20 -0.42 0.06 1.18
CA PHE A 20 -0.23 -0.28 -0.22
C PHE A 20 -0.28 1.01 -1.04
N VAL A 21 0.85 1.70 -1.13
CA VAL A 21 0.98 3.00 -1.81
C VAL A 21 1.42 2.81 -3.25
N PHE A 22 0.67 3.38 -4.19
CA PHE A 22 0.94 3.27 -5.62
C PHE A 22 1.38 4.60 -6.23
N TYR A 23 2.35 4.52 -7.14
CA TYR A 23 2.76 5.59 -8.03
C TYR A 23 2.96 5.02 -9.44
N GLU A 24 2.22 5.51 -10.43
CA GLU A 24 2.26 4.99 -11.81
C GLU A 24 2.15 3.45 -11.88
N ASP A 25 1.14 2.87 -11.23
CA ASP A 25 0.88 1.43 -11.23
C ASP A 25 1.99 0.57 -10.57
N ARG A 26 2.93 1.20 -9.87
CA ARG A 26 4.01 0.55 -9.11
C ARG A 26 3.76 0.71 -7.61
N LEU A 27 3.97 -0.38 -6.87
CA LEU A 27 3.81 -0.42 -5.42
C LEU A 27 5.09 0.05 -4.72
N LEU A 28 4.92 0.89 -3.70
CA LEU A 28 5.99 1.28 -2.81
C LEU A 28 6.37 0.13 -1.89
N ILE A 29 7.63 -0.28 -1.97
CA ILE A 29 8.25 -1.30 -1.13
C ILE A 29 9.36 -0.66 -0.32
N LYS A 30 9.45 -1.06 0.95
CA LYS A 30 10.57 -0.76 1.82
C LYS A 30 11.59 -1.90 1.74
N ALA A 31 12.81 -1.59 1.37
CA ALA A 31 13.92 -2.55 1.42
C ALA A 31 14.42 -2.69 2.86
N ASN A 32 14.53 -3.93 3.36
CA ASN A 32 15.09 -4.22 4.68
C ASN A 32 15.99 -5.46 4.62
N GLU A 33 17.31 -5.25 4.69
CA GLU A 33 18.35 -6.30 4.79
C GLU A 33 18.10 -7.53 3.89
N GLY A 34 17.73 -7.29 2.63
CA GLY A 34 17.48 -8.35 1.63
C GLY A 34 16.03 -8.84 1.51
N THR A 35 15.10 -8.26 2.28
CA THR A 35 13.66 -8.54 2.21
C THR A 35 12.86 -7.32 1.80
N ASP A 36 11.79 -7.56 1.02
CA ASP A 36 10.83 -6.55 0.62
C ASP A 36 9.70 -6.47 1.65
N LEU A 37 9.44 -5.29 2.19
CA LEU A 37 8.40 -5.06 3.19
C LEU A 37 7.39 -4.00 2.74
N ILE A 38 6.14 -4.17 3.16
CA ILE A 38 5.11 -3.14 2.99
C ILE A 38 5.33 -2.01 4.01
N PRO A 39 5.35 -0.73 3.57
CA PRO A 39 5.48 0.41 4.46
C PRO A 39 4.38 0.46 5.53
N ARG A 40 4.73 0.94 6.73
CA ARG A 40 3.77 1.20 7.81
C ARG A 40 3.46 2.68 7.95
N SER A 41 2.39 3.03 8.68
CA SER A 41 2.03 4.45 8.92
C SER A 41 3.18 5.29 9.47
N GLN A 42 4.00 4.71 10.36
CA GLN A 42 5.18 5.38 10.90
C GLN A 42 6.21 5.71 9.82
N ASP A 43 6.38 4.85 8.83
CA ASP A 43 7.25 5.11 7.69
C ASP A 43 6.70 6.28 6.86
N LEU A 44 5.40 6.27 6.56
CA LEU A 44 4.78 7.37 5.81
C LEU A 44 4.98 8.72 6.52
N THR A 45 4.74 8.78 7.83
CA THR A 45 4.96 10.01 8.61
C THR A 45 6.44 10.41 8.66
N LYS A 46 7.34 9.44 8.87
CA LYS A 46 8.78 9.70 8.98
C LYS A 46 9.39 10.26 7.69
N TYR A 47 8.92 9.78 6.54
CA TYR A 47 9.45 10.19 5.23
C TYR A 47 8.56 11.21 4.51
N GLY A 48 7.56 11.79 5.21
CA GLY A 48 6.69 12.83 4.66
C GLY A 48 5.78 12.36 3.51
N ILE A 49 5.56 11.06 3.36
CA ILE A 49 4.76 10.48 2.28
C ILE A 49 3.29 10.80 2.55
N SER A 50 2.73 11.67 1.72
CA SER A 50 1.34 12.14 1.83
C SER A 50 0.53 11.73 0.61
N PRO A 51 -0.22 10.60 0.68
CA PRO A 51 -1.09 10.17 -0.42
C PRO A 51 -2.20 11.17 -0.72
N ILE A 52 -2.49 11.38 -1.99
CA ILE A 52 -3.62 12.22 -2.44
C ILE A 52 -4.96 11.51 -2.28
N TYR A 53 -4.92 10.18 -2.26
CA TYR A 53 -6.06 9.31 -2.09
C TYR A 53 -5.67 8.19 -1.14
N LYS A 54 -6.59 7.84 -0.25
CA LYS A 54 -6.47 6.71 0.66
C LYS A 54 -7.81 6.02 0.80
N GLN A 55 -7.80 4.69 0.76
CA GLN A 55 -8.99 3.88 1.02
C GLN A 55 -8.63 2.71 1.92
N TYR A 56 -9.45 2.48 2.94
CA TYR A 56 -9.33 1.31 3.80
C TYR A 56 -9.77 0.05 3.04
N LEU A 57 -8.96 -1.00 3.14
CA LEU A 57 -9.19 -2.28 2.47
C LEU A 57 -9.76 -3.34 3.40
N GLY A 58 -9.39 -3.30 4.67
CA GLY A 58 -9.63 -4.37 5.62
C GLY A 58 -8.50 -4.52 6.61
N SER A 59 -8.46 -5.66 7.29
CA SER A 59 -7.41 -5.97 8.26
C SER A 59 -6.72 -7.29 7.94
N LEU A 60 -5.40 -7.33 7.98
CA LEU A 60 -4.58 -8.53 7.90
C LEU A 60 -4.01 -8.83 9.29
N ASP A 61 -4.30 -10.01 9.86
CA ASP A 61 -3.88 -10.35 11.24
C ASP A 61 -4.22 -9.27 12.30
N GLY A 62 -5.34 -8.56 12.09
CA GLY A 62 -5.76 -7.44 12.95
C GLY A 62 -5.04 -6.12 12.69
N LEU A 63 -4.07 -6.08 11.77
CA LEU A 63 -3.43 -4.85 11.29
C LEU A 63 -4.30 -4.19 10.20
N PRO A 64 -4.66 -2.90 10.33
CA PRO A 64 -5.38 -2.18 9.29
C PRO A 64 -4.58 -2.10 7.99
N CYS A 65 -5.23 -2.30 6.85
CA CYS A 65 -4.63 -2.21 5.51
C CYS A 65 -5.28 -1.07 4.72
N TYR A 66 -4.45 -0.24 4.09
CA TYR A 66 -4.90 0.89 3.27
C TYR A 66 -4.31 0.82 1.87
N ALA A 67 -5.13 1.11 0.86
CA ALA A 67 -4.69 1.49 -0.47
C ALA A 67 -4.45 2.99 -0.51
N ALA A 68 -3.42 3.42 -1.23
CA ALA A 68 -3.08 4.82 -1.35
C ALA A 68 -2.50 5.14 -2.74
N GLU A 69 -2.71 6.37 -3.21
CA GLU A 69 -2.18 6.87 -4.48
C GLU A 69 -1.29 8.10 -4.24
N LEU A 70 -0.13 8.13 -4.90
CA LEU A 70 0.74 9.30 -5.01
C LEU A 70 0.69 9.85 -6.43
N THR A 71 0.71 11.18 -6.57
CA THR A 71 0.79 11.88 -7.87
C THR A 71 2.19 12.35 -8.23
N TYR A 72 3.08 12.44 -7.25
CA TYR A 72 4.47 12.83 -7.44
C TYR A 72 5.36 11.93 -6.59
N ASN A 73 6.47 11.49 -7.17
CA ASN A 73 7.47 10.75 -6.41
C ASN A 73 8.22 11.73 -5.48
N GLN A 74 7.75 11.88 -4.25
CA GLN A 74 8.45 12.62 -3.20
C GLN A 74 9.53 11.78 -2.50
N ILE A 75 9.73 10.53 -2.92
CA ILE A 75 10.53 9.55 -2.19
C ILE A 75 11.93 9.52 -2.80
N GLU A 76 12.79 10.40 -2.30
CA GLU A 76 14.24 10.41 -2.56
C GLU A 76 15.00 9.67 -1.45
N VAL A 77 14.56 8.46 -1.10
CA VAL A 77 15.15 7.71 0.02
C VAL A 77 15.60 6.34 -0.46
N ASP A 78 16.90 6.04 -0.33
CA ASP A 78 17.54 4.78 -0.76
C ASP A 78 16.86 3.50 -0.23
N ASN A 79 16.08 3.60 0.85
CA ASN A 79 15.42 2.46 1.48
C ASN A 79 14.03 2.13 0.90
N PHE A 80 13.56 2.90 -0.09
CA PHE A 80 12.27 2.63 -0.75
C PHE A 80 12.45 2.46 -2.25
N ALA A 81 11.70 1.51 -2.80
CA ALA A 81 11.68 1.25 -4.22
C ALA A 81 10.23 1.10 -4.69
N PHE A 82 9.96 1.56 -5.90
CA PHE A 82 8.70 1.28 -6.57
C PHE A 82 8.86 0.05 -7.45
N LYS A 83 8.09 -1.01 -7.15
CA LYS A 83 8.11 -2.28 -7.88
C LYS A 83 6.76 -2.55 -8.51
N GLY A 84 6.74 -3.05 -9.74
CA GLY A 84 5.50 -3.51 -10.37
C GLY A 84 4.94 -4.74 -9.66
N LEU A 85 3.62 -4.89 -9.61
CA LEU A 85 2.98 -6.05 -8.97
C LEU A 85 3.49 -7.39 -9.51
N ARG A 86 3.79 -7.46 -10.82
CA ARG A 86 4.35 -8.67 -11.45
C ARG A 86 5.73 -9.04 -10.90
N GLU A 87 6.56 -8.05 -10.58
CA GLU A 87 7.89 -8.25 -10.00
C GLU A 87 7.79 -8.79 -8.57
N LEU A 88 6.75 -8.38 -7.82
CA LEU A 88 6.53 -8.82 -6.45
C LEU A 88 6.22 -10.32 -6.34
N PHE A 89 5.62 -10.93 -7.38
CA PHE A 89 5.44 -12.40 -7.41
C PHE A 89 6.75 -13.18 -7.34
N PHE A 90 7.87 -12.57 -7.75
CA PHE A 90 9.21 -13.16 -7.67
C PHE A 90 10.01 -12.68 -6.47
N SER A 91 9.42 -11.84 -5.61
CA SER A 91 10.07 -11.30 -4.41
C SER A 91 9.91 -12.24 -3.21
N GLN A 92 10.55 -11.88 -2.09
CA GLN A 92 10.39 -12.56 -0.79
C GLN A 92 9.13 -12.13 -0.04
N LEU A 93 8.23 -11.38 -0.67
CA LEU A 93 7.00 -10.91 -0.05
C LEU A 93 5.99 -12.06 0.10
N GLU A 94 5.28 -12.09 1.22
CA GLU A 94 4.24 -13.09 1.46
C GLU A 94 3.14 -13.03 0.40
N GLU A 95 2.68 -14.19 -0.06
CA GLU A 95 1.68 -14.30 -1.13
C GLU A 95 0.39 -13.52 -0.81
N GLU A 96 -0.04 -13.54 0.45
CA GLU A 96 -1.23 -12.83 0.90
C GLU A 96 -1.09 -11.31 0.74
N LEU A 97 0.10 -10.75 0.97
CA LEU A 97 0.38 -9.32 0.74
C LEU A 97 0.32 -8.99 -0.75
N ILE A 98 0.78 -9.88 -1.62
CA ILE A 98 0.71 -9.71 -3.08
C ILE A 98 -0.75 -9.70 -3.55
N TRP A 99 -1.57 -10.62 -3.02
CA TRP A 99 -3.01 -10.65 -3.29
C TRP A 99 -3.73 -9.37 -2.85
N ILE A 100 -3.40 -8.87 -1.65
CA ILE A 100 -3.96 -7.60 -1.14
C ILE A 100 -3.48 -6.42 -1.99
N ALA A 101 -2.21 -6.40 -2.39
CA ALA A 101 -1.66 -5.36 -3.26
C ALA A 101 -2.36 -5.35 -4.63
N GLY A 102 -2.66 -6.52 -5.20
CA GLY A 102 -3.44 -6.63 -6.43
C GLY A 102 -4.83 -6.00 -6.32
N ARG A 103 -5.55 -6.28 -5.22
CA ARG A 103 -6.85 -5.62 -4.92
C ARG A 103 -6.69 -4.11 -4.73
N ALA A 104 -5.66 -3.69 -4.01
CA ALA A 104 -5.39 -2.28 -3.76
C ALA A 104 -5.13 -1.51 -5.07
N ASN A 105 -4.39 -2.10 -6.01
CA ASN A 105 -4.13 -1.49 -7.31
C ASN A 105 -5.40 -1.30 -8.13
N GLN A 106 -6.26 -2.33 -8.21
CA GLN A 106 -7.54 -2.22 -8.92
C GLN A 106 -8.43 -1.09 -8.36
N LEU A 107 -8.38 -0.88 -7.03
CA LEU A 107 -9.15 0.15 -6.37
C LEU A 107 -8.61 1.55 -6.64
N VAL A 108 -7.29 1.71 -6.60
CA VAL A 108 -6.62 2.97 -6.97
C VAL A 108 -6.87 3.29 -8.44
N ASP A 109 -6.77 2.30 -9.33
CA ASP A 109 -7.06 2.45 -10.76
C ASP A 109 -8.50 2.87 -11.04
N TRP A 110 -9.45 2.25 -10.33
CA TRP A 110 -10.85 2.64 -10.43
C TRP A 110 -11.06 4.09 -9.99
N ASN A 111 -10.48 4.48 -8.85
CA ASN A 111 -10.55 5.86 -8.36
C ASN A 111 -9.89 6.87 -9.33
N ARG A 112 -8.79 6.50 -9.99
CA ARG A 112 -8.11 7.32 -11.00
C ARG A 112 -8.97 7.50 -12.25
N SER A 113 -9.55 6.41 -12.76
CA SER A 113 -10.32 6.40 -14.01
C SER A 113 -11.76 6.92 -13.89
N HIS A 114 -12.36 6.86 -12.70
CA HIS A 114 -13.76 7.25 -12.45
C HIS A 114 -13.87 8.47 -11.52
N ARG A 115 -12.81 9.30 -11.44
CA ARG A 115 -12.79 10.52 -10.60
C ARG A 115 -13.77 11.59 -11.07
N TYR A 116 -14.10 11.59 -12.36
CA TYR A 116 -15.02 12.54 -12.99
C TYR A 116 -16.24 11.78 -13.50
N CYS A 117 -17.44 12.35 -13.36
CA CYS A 117 -18.62 11.76 -13.98
C CYS A 117 -18.48 11.84 -15.51
N GLY A 118 -18.57 10.69 -16.16
CA GLY A 118 -18.79 10.57 -17.61
C GLY A 118 -20.24 10.71 -17.99
#